data_AF-A0A973CPV0-F1
#
_entry.id   AF-A0A973CPV0-F1
#
_cell.length_a   1.000
_cell.length_b   1.000
_cell.length_c   1.000
_cell.angle_alpha   90.00
_cell.angle_beta   90.00
_cell.angle_gamma   90.00
#
_symmetry.space_group_name_H-M   'P 1'
#
loop_
_entity.id
_entity.type
_entity.pdbx_description
1 polymer ?
#
loop_
_entity_poly.entity_id
_entity_poly.type
_entity_poly.pdbx_seq_one_letter_code
_entity_poly.pdbx_strand_id
1 'polypeptide(L)'
;MRSYQHFFYPNFTTWTDILSCQTAALDGSLHVCQSCGHEHYTFHSCGNRSCIKCHHLRTEKWLDKQQENILPTRHFHCIFTLPSELRLIMRSHQKETYKILMTSAFDALQKLANDPKHLGGKIGAIAVLHTWSRAMINHPHV
;
A
#
# COMPACT_ATOMS: atom_id res chain seq x y z
N MET A 1 3.53 -11.59 28.46
CA MET A 1 5.01 -11.57 28.30
C MET A 1 5.33 -11.08 26.90
N ARG A 2 6.12 -10.01 26.78
CA ARG A 2 6.64 -9.51 25.50
C ARG A 2 7.97 -10.18 25.21
N SER A 3 8.09 -10.82 24.06
CA SER A 3 9.38 -11.14 23.43
C SER A 3 9.23 -10.90 21.92
N TYR A 4 9.50 -9.66 21.50
CA TYR A 4 9.77 -9.38 20.10
C TYR A 4 11.19 -9.86 19.80
N GLN A 5 11.34 -11.13 19.45
CA GLN A 5 12.54 -11.57 18.77
C GLN A 5 12.38 -11.18 17.29
N HIS A 6 13.12 -10.14 16.89
CA HIS A 6 13.35 -9.85 15.48
C HIS A 6 14.16 -11.01 14.89
N PHE A 7 13.48 -12.04 14.41
CA PHE A 7 14.13 -13.04 13.55
C PHE A 7 14.31 -12.42 12.16
N PHE A 8 15.55 -12.08 11.88
CA PHE A 8 16.06 -11.73 10.56
C PHE A 8 16.11 -13.02 9.74
N TYR A 9 15.08 -13.30 8.94
CA TYR A 9 15.12 -14.46 8.02
C TYR A 9 15.82 -14.07 6.70
N PRO A 10 16.71 -14.93 6.18
CA PRO A 10 17.51 -14.67 4.98
C PRO A 10 16.64 -14.66 3.71
N ASN A 11 17.19 -14.05 2.65
CA ASN A 11 16.54 -13.74 1.36
C ASN A 11 15.75 -14.92 0.73
N PHE A 12 14.45 -15.01 1.05
CA PHE A 12 13.48 -15.74 0.24
C PHE A 12 12.85 -14.77 -0.78
N THR A 13 12.65 -15.24 -2.01
CA THR A 13 11.96 -14.42 -3.02
C THR A 13 10.53 -14.16 -2.56
N THR A 14 9.93 -13.03 -2.96
CA THR A 14 8.52 -12.69 -2.63
C THR A 14 7.55 -13.86 -2.87
N TRP A 15 7.79 -14.65 -3.92
CA TRP A 15 7.00 -15.84 -4.23
C TRP A 15 7.08 -16.91 -3.14
N THR A 16 8.27 -17.20 -2.65
CA THR A 16 8.49 -18.20 -1.61
C THR A 16 7.81 -17.78 -0.30
N ASP A 17 7.91 -16.50 0.07
CA ASP A 17 7.24 -15.96 1.26
C ASP A 17 5.71 -16.10 1.18
N ILE A 18 5.14 -15.84 0.00
CA ILE A 18 3.70 -15.94 -0.21
C ILE A 18 3.24 -17.40 -0.12
N LEU A 19 3.99 -18.33 -0.70
CA LEU A 19 3.68 -19.77 -0.68
C LEU A 19 3.82 -20.39 0.72
N SER A 20 4.80 -19.96 1.51
CA SER A 20 5.00 -20.46 2.88
C SER A 20 4.03 -19.84 3.91
N CYS A 21 3.38 -18.73 3.57
CA CYS A 21 2.54 -17.96 4.49
C CYS A 21 1.38 -18.78 5.07
N GLN A 22 1.32 -18.86 6.42
CA GLN A 22 0.33 -19.61 7.19
C GLN A 22 0.34 -21.11 6.86
N THR A 23 1.53 -21.67 6.73
CA THR A 23 1.76 -23.11 6.57
C THR A 23 2.75 -23.60 7.63
N ALA A 24 2.86 -24.92 7.81
CA ALA A 24 3.83 -25.52 8.72
C ALA A 24 5.29 -25.11 8.45
N ALA A 25 5.59 -24.60 7.25
CA ALA A 25 6.92 -24.09 6.91
C ALA A 25 7.35 -22.87 7.74
N LEU A 26 6.40 -22.14 8.36
CA LEU A 26 6.67 -20.96 9.18
C LEU A 26 6.41 -21.19 10.67
N ASP A 27 6.32 -22.45 11.11
CA ASP A 27 5.93 -22.81 12.48
C ASP A 27 4.55 -22.23 12.87
N GLY A 28 4.15 -22.39 14.12
CA GLY A 28 2.85 -21.96 14.59
C GLY A 28 2.74 -21.77 16.10
N SER A 29 1.51 -21.54 16.54
CA SER A 29 1.16 -21.34 17.93
C SER A 29 -0.08 -22.14 18.26
N LEU A 30 0.01 -22.91 19.36
CA LEU A 30 -1.09 -23.64 19.94
C LEU A 30 -1.81 -22.76 20.95
N HIS A 31 -3.10 -22.55 20.73
CA HIS A 31 -3.97 -21.83 21.64
C HIS A 31 -4.90 -22.82 22.32
N VAL A 32 -4.84 -22.89 23.65
CA VAL A 32 -5.70 -23.78 24.44
C VAL A 32 -6.75 -22.95 25.17
N CYS A 33 -8.03 -23.25 24.93
CA CYS A 33 -9.13 -22.63 25.64
C CYS A 33 -9.12 -23.04 27.11
N GLN A 34 -9.02 -22.08 28.02
CA GLN A 34 -8.96 -22.36 29.46
C GLN A 34 -10.27 -22.92 30.03
N SER A 35 -11.41 -22.72 29.35
CA SER A 35 -12.73 -23.14 29.84
C SER A 35 -13.13 -24.55 29.39
N CYS A 36 -12.73 -24.98 28.20
CA CYS A 36 -13.13 -26.28 27.63
C CYS A 36 -11.96 -27.15 27.17
N GLY A 37 -10.72 -26.68 27.31
CA GLY A 37 -9.51 -27.41 26.89
C GLY A 37 -9.34 -27.53 25.37
N HIS A 38 -10.22 -26.94 24.56
CA HIS A 38 -10.13 -27.03 23.11
C HIS A 38 -8.82 -26.40 22.60
N GLU A 39 -8.15 -27.14 21.73
CA GLU A 39 -6.87 -26.78 21.12
C GLU A 39 -7.09 -26.21 19.71
N HIS A 40 -6.53 -25.03 19.46
CA HIS A 40 -6.55 -24.38 18.16
C HIS A 40 -5.12 -24.03 17.74
N TYR A 41 -4.63 -24.68 16.70
CA TYR A 41 -3.29 -24.45 16.16
C TYR A 41 -3.34 -23.44 15.00
N THR A 42 -2.46 -22.45 15.02
CA THR A 42 -2.36 -21.43 13.95
C THR A 42 -0.93 -21.33 13.43
N PHE A 43 -0.74 -21.24 12.12
CA PHE A 43 0.59 -21.05 11.52
C PHE A 43 0.96 -19.57 11.40
N HIS A 44 2.24 -19.25 11.51
CA HIS A 44 2.69 -17.85 11.43
C HIS A 44 2.59 -17.27 10.01
N SER A 45 2.49 -15.94 9.98
CA SER A 45 2.38 -15.15 8.75
C SER A 45 3.76 -14.73 8.25
N CYS A 46 3.98 -14.75 6.93
CA CYS A 46 5.30 -14.41 6.35
C CYS A 46 5.68 -12.92 6.48
N GLY A 47 4.70 -12.04 6.74
CA GLY A 47 4.95 -10.60 6.93
C GLY A 47 5.35 -9.82 5.67
N ASN A 48 5.50 -10.51 4.52
CA ASN A 48 5.84 -9.90 3.25
C ASN A 48 4.73 -8.94 2.79
N ARG A 49 5.12 -7.75 2.33
CA ARG A 49 4.19 -6.69 1.90
C ARG A 49 3.33 -7.07 0.69
N SER A 50 3.78 -8.03 -0.12
CA SER A 50 3.04 -8.50 -1.29
C SER A 50 2.10 -9.67 -0.96
N CYS A 51 2.17 -10.22 0.26
CA CYS A 51 1.29 -11.31 0.67
C CYS A 51 -0.10 -10.78 1.03
N ILE A 52 -1.13 -11.15 0.26
CA ILE A 52 -2.52 -10.72 0.47
C ILE A 52 -3.01 -11.08 1.88
N LYS A 53 -2.68 -12.29 2.38
CA LYS A 53 -3.06 -12.75 3.72
C LYS A 53 -2.49 -11.84 4.82
N CYS A 54 -1.23 -11.43 4.68
CA CYS A 54 -0.55 -10.58 5.67
C CYS A 54 -0.85 -9.10 5.51
N HIS A 55 -1.06 -8.64 4.28
CA HIS A 55 -1.22 -7.23 3.98
C HIS A 55 -2.63 -6.73 4.27
N HIS A 56 -3.65 -7.60 4.30
CA HIS A 56 -5.04 -7.22 4.58
C HIS A 56 -5.19 -6.38 5.85
N LEU A 57 -4.75 -6.91 7.00
CA LEU A 57 -4.85 -6.21 8.28
C LEU A 57 -4.05 -4.90 8.30
N ARG A 58 -2.92 -4.85 7.58
CA ARG A 58 -2.12 -3.62 7.46
C ARG A 58 -2.86 -2.58 6.60
N THR A 59 -3.50 -3.01 5.53
CA THR A 59 -4.34 -2.15 4.68
C THR A 59 -5.52 -1.61 5.47
N GLU A 60 -6.24 -2.45 6.21
CA GLU A 60 -7.37 -2.01 7.05
C GLU A 60 -6.94 -0.95 8.07
N LYS A 61 -5.88 -1.23 8.85
CA LYS A 61 -5.33 -0.25 9.79
C LYS A 61 -4.90 1.05 9.13
N TRP A 62 -4.36 0.99 7.91
CA TRP A 62 -4.00 2.18 7.15
C TRP A 62 -5.24 2.95 6.71
N LEU A 63 -6.29 2.26 6.23
CA LEU A 63 -7.56 2.84 5.84
C LEU A 63 -8.25 3.53 7.02
N ASP A 64 -8.32 2.90 8.18
CA ASP A 64 -8.88 3.49 9.41
C ASP A 64 -8.17 4.81 9.74
N LYS A 65 -6.84 4.81 9.71
CA LYS A 65 -6.05 6.03 9.90
C LYS A 65 -6.28 7.07 8.82
N GLN A 66 -6.51 6.67 7.56
CA GLN A 66 -6.82 7.65 6.51
C GLN A 66 -8.18 8.28 6.72
N GLN A 67 -9.18 7.50 7.16
CA GLN A 67 -10.52 7.99 7.47
C GLN A 67 -10.50 9.07 8.56
N GLU A 68 -9.63 8.95 9.56
CA GLU A 68 -9.43 9.98 10.59
C GLU A 68 -8.91 11.31 10.03
N ASN A 69 -8.24 11.30 8.87
CA ASN A 69 -7.71 12.50 8.21
C ASN A 69 -8.69 13.10 7.19
N ILE A 70 -9.85 12.49 6.97
CA ILE A 70 -10.86 12.99 6.04
C ILE A 70 -11.60 14.16 6.68
N LEU A 71 -11.50 15.34 6.08
CA LEU A 71 -12.20 16.53 6.54
C LEU A 71 -13.67 16.50 6.09
N PRO A 72 -14.64 17.04 6.85
CA PRO A 72 -16.05 17.08 6.45
C PRO A 72 -16.30 18.15 5.38
N THR A 73 -15.71 17.97 4.20
CA THR A 73 -15.76 18.89 3.06
C THR A 73 -15.97 18.11 1.75
N ARG A 74 -16.08 18.84 0.63
CA ARG A 74 -16.17 18.22 -0.70
C ARG A 74 -14.81 17.64 -1.09
N HIS A 75 -14.84 16.41 -1.57
CA HIS A 75 -13.67 15.72 -2.11
C HIS A 75 -13.81 15.59 -3.62
N PHE A 76 -12.68 15.67 -4.32
CA PHE A 76 -12.59 15.48 -5.75
C PHE A 76 -11.57 14.39 -6.03
N HIS A 77 -11.90 13.52 -7.00
CA HIS A 77 -10.97 12.52 -7.50
C HIS A 77 -10.41 13.03 -8.83
N CYS A 78 -9.10 13.24 -8.85
CA CYS A 78 -8.36 13.69 -10.03
C CYS A 78 -7.42 12.58 -10.47
N ILE A 79 -7.38 12.32 -11.77
CA ILE A 79 -6.50 11.30 -12.36
C ILE A 79 -5.52 11.99 -13.29
N PHE A 80 -4.23 11.74 -13.08
CA PHE A 80 -3.12 12.20 -13.90
C PHE A 80 -2.60 11.05 -14.74
N THR A 81 -2.98 11.03 -16.01
CA THR A 81 -2.49 10.04 -16.97
C THR A 81 -1.34 10.61 -17.78
N LEU A 82 -0.25 9.86 -17.86
CA LEU A 82 0.90 10.26 -18.66
C LEU A 82 0.78 9.85 -20.13
N PRO A 83 1.37 10.66 -21.04
CA PRO A 83 1.55 10.29 -22.44
C PRO A 83 2.24 8.93 -22.58
N SER A 84 1.85 8.15 -23.59
CA SER A 84 2.36 6.79 -23.83
C SER A 84 3.87 6.73 -24.00
N GLU A 85 4.44 7.77 -24.58
CA GLU A 85 5.85 7.93 -24.92
C GLU A 85 6.74 7.91 -23.69
N LEU A 86 6.23 8.40 -22.54
CA LEU A 86 6.98 8.46 -21.29
C LEU A 86 6.97 7.13 -20.51
N ARG A 87 6.05 6.22 -20.83
CA ARG A 87 5.82 4.99 -20.05
C ARG A 87 7.06 4.09 -20.01
N LEU A 88 7.84 4.04 -21.09
CA LEU A 88 9.07 3.24 -21.14
C LEU A 88 10.16 3.81 -20.23
N ILE A 89 10.36 5.13 -20.27
CA ILE A 89 11.33 5.84 -19.41
C ILE A 89 10.97 5.61 -17.95
N MET A 90 9.70 5.76 -17.60
CA MET A 90 9.24 5.54 -16.23
C MET A 90 9.46 4.11 -15.76
N ARG A 91 9.19 3.13 -16.63
CA ARG A 91 9.38 1.72 -16.31
C ARG A 91 10.85 1.40 -16.03
N SER A 92 11.78 2.06 -16.71
CA SER A 92 13.23 1.90 -16.52
C SER A 92 13.77 2.69 -15.32
N HIS A 93 13.13 3.79 -14.94
CA HIS A 93 13.58 4.71 -13.89
C HIS A 93 12.50 4.94 -12.81
N GLN A 94 11.95 3.86 -12.29
CA GLN A 94 10.73 3.88 -11.46
C GLN A 94 10.86 4.76 -10.21
N LYS A 95 11.98 4.66 -9.49
CA LYS A 95 12.17 5.37 -8.21
C LYS A 95 12.12 6.89 -8.41
N GLU A 96 12.84 7.38 -9.42
CA GLU A 96 12.94 8.80 -9.74
C GLU A 96 11.65 9.29 -10.37
N THR A 97 11.15 8.58 -11.39
CA THR A 97 10.02 9.05 -12.18
C THR A 97 8.68 8.94 -11.47
N TYR A 98 8.45 7.93 -10.61
CA TYR A 98 7.23 7.86 -9.81
C TYR A 98 7.18 8.95 -8.75
N LYS A 99 8.33 9.27 -8.14
CA LYS A 99 8.43 10.43 -7.24
C LYS A 99 8.09 11.72 -7.98
N ILE A 100 8.67 11.94 -9.16
CA ILE A 100 8.39 13.11 -9.99
C ILE A 100 6.90 13.19 -10.33
N LEU A 101 6.29 12.10 -10.82
CA LEU A 101 4.87 12.08 -11.17
C LEU A 101 3.98 12.46 -9.98
N MET A 102 4.19 11.84 -8.82
CA MET A 102 3.40 12.10 -7.61
C MET A 102 3.53 13.56 -7.15
N THR A 103 4.75 14.09 -7.13
CA THR A 103 5.00 15.49 -6.75
C THR A 103 4.40 16.46 -7.78
N SER A 104 4.61 16.23 -9.07
CA SER A 104 4.07 17.09 -10.13
C SER A 104 2.54 17.10 -10.18
N ALA A 105 1.90 15.95 -9.91
CA ALA A 105 0.45 15.88 -9.79
C ALA A 105 -0.08 16.78 -8.65
N PHE A 106 0.55 16.70 -7.47
CA PHE A 106 0.18 17.55 -6.33
C PHE A 106 0.49 19.03 -6.58
N ASP A 107 1.64 19.36 -7.16
CA ASP A 107 2.01 20.74 -7.49
C ASP A 107 1.02 21.37 -8.48
N ALA A 108 0.55 20.61 -9.46
CA ALA A 108 -0.46 21.07 -10.42
C ALA A 108 -1.79 21.39 -9.72
N LEU A 109 -2.25 20.51 -8.82
CA LEU A 109 -3.45 20.77 -8.02
C LEU A 109 -3.26 21.97 -7.09
N GLN A 110 -2.11 22.07 -6.44
CA GLN A 110 -1.82 23.14 -5.49
C GLN A 110 -1.74 24.50 -6.17
N LYS A 111 -1.19 24.56 -7.40
CA LYS A 111 -1.18 25.76 -8.24
C LYS A 111 -2.59 26.23 -8.57
N LEU A 112 -3.47 25.31 -8.99
CA LEU A 112 -4.88 25.62 -9.28
C LEU A 112 -5.63 26.06 -8.02
N ALA A 113 -5.42 25.36 -6.91
CA ALA A 113 -6.08 25.64 -5.63
C ALA A 113 -5.71 27.01 -5.06
N ASN A 114 -4.44 27.43 -5.22
CA ASN A 114 -3.98 28.73 -4.72
C ASN A 114 -4.51 29.93 -5.51
N ASP A 115 -5.03 29.74 -6.73
CA ASP A 115 -5.60 30.84 -7.53
C ASP A 115 -6.96 31.28 -6.94
N PRO A 116 -7.11 32.55 -6.50
CA PRO A 116 -8.38 33.06 -5.98
C PRO A 116 -9.55 33.02 -6.97
N LYS A 117 -9.29 32.94 -8.29
CA LYS A 117 -10.33 32.76 -9.30
C LYS A 117 -10.94 31.36 -9.27
N HIS A 118 -10.24 30.41 -8.66
CA HIS A 118 -10.66 29.02 -8.51
C HIS A 118 -11.03 28.74 -7.06
N LEU A 119 -10.13 28.16 -6.26
CA LEU A 119 -10.39 27.82 -4.86
C LEU A 119 -9.88 28.90 -3.89
N GLY A 120 -8.78 29.57 -4.21
CA GLY A 120 -8.14 30.56 -3.34
C GLY A 120 -7.67 30.00 -1.99
N GLY A 121 -7.28 28.73 -1.92
CA GLY A 121 -7.01 28.05 -0.66
C GLY A 121 -5.98 26.91 -0.75
N LYS A 122 -5.60 26.41 0.42
CA LYS A 122 -4.72 25.24 0.55
C LYS A 122 -5.53 23.96 0.45
N ILE A 123 -4.93 22.93 -0.15
CA ILE A 123 -5.53 21.60 -0.28
C ILE A 123 -4.66 20.57 0.43
N GLY A 124 -5.30 19.52 0.95
CA GLY A 124 -4.66 18.25 1.22
C GLY A 124 -4.97 17.26 0.10
N ALA A 125 -4.12 16.26 -0.10
CA ALA A 125 -4.39 15.18 -1.04
C ALA A 125 -3.90 13.83 -0.50
N ILE A 126 -4.66 12.79 -0.79
CA ILE A 126 -4.21 11.39 -0.71
C ILE A 126 -3.98 10.95 -2.15
N ALA A 127 -2.77 10.51 -2.45
CA ALA A 127 -2.37 10.12 -3.81
C ALA A 127 -2.05 8.62 -3.85
N VAL A 128 -2.49 7.93 -4.90
CA VAL A 128 -2.27 6.50 -5.09
C VAL A 128 -1.63 6.29 -6.45
N LEU A 129 -0.45 5.67 -6.47
CA LEU A 129 0.21 5.31 -7.72
C LEU A 129 -0.34 3.99 -8.26
N HIS A 130 -0.86 4.03 -9.48
CA HIS A 130 -1.25 2.85 -10.24
C HIS A 130 -0.28 2.65 -11.40
N THR A 131 0.39 1.50 -11.47
CA THR A 131 1.43 1.23 -12.49
C THR A 131 0.97 0.35 -13.64
N TRP A 132 -0.20 -0.30 -13.51
CA TRP A 132 -0.72 -1.25 -14.48
C TRP A 132 -2.19 -0.97 -14.82
N SER A 133 -2.54 -1.18 -16.08
CA SER A 133 -3.94 -1.22 -16.51
C SER A 133 -4.59 -2.55 -16.13
N ARG A 134 -5.92 -2.63 -16.26
CA ARG A 134 -6.67 -3.90 -16.11
C ARG A 134 -6.18 -5.00 -17.06
N ALA A 135 -5.64 -4.62 -18.21
CA ALA A 135 -5.09 -5.54 -19.20
C ALA A 135 -3.61 -5.91 -18.93
N MET A 136 -3.09 -5.59 -17.73
CA MET A 136 -1.69 -5.84 -17.35
C MET A 136 -0.68 -5.18 -18.30
N ILE A 137 -1.02 -3.99 -18.79
CA ILE A 137 -0.11 -3.15 -19.57
C ILE A 137 0.45 -2.07 -18.65
N ASN A 138 1.76 -1.80 -18.76
CA ASN A 138 2.41 -0.71 -18.03
C ASN A 138 1.71 0.61 -18.35
N HIS A 139 1.05 1.19 -17.34
CA HIS A 139 0.19 2.37 -17.46
C HIS A 139 0.27 3.19 -16.17
N PRO A 140 1.42 3.86 -15.91
CA PRO A 140 1.60 4.70 -14.73
C PRO A 140 0.63 5.89 -14.76
N HIS A 141 -0.18 5.98 -13.71
CA HIS A 141 -1.06 7.11 -13.41
C HIS A 141 -1.18 7.29 -11.90
N VAL A 142 -1.56 8.50 -11.50
CA VAL A 142 -1.81 8.89 -10.10
C VAL A 142 -3.22 9.44 -9.98
#